data_AF-A0AAD8ZUI6-F1
#
_entry.id   AF-A0AAD8ZUI6-F1
#
_cell.length_a   1.000
_cell.length_b   1.000
_cell.length_c   1.000
_cell.angle_alpha   90.00
_cell.angle_beta   90.00
_cell.angle_gamma   90.00
#
_symmetry.space_group_name_H-M   'P 1'
#
loop_
_entity.id
_entity.type
_entity.pdbx_description
1 polymer ?
#
loop_
_entity_poly.entity_id
_entity_poly.type
_entity_poly.pdbx_seq_one_letter_code
_entity_poly.pdbx_strand_id
1 'polypeptide(L)' 'MKTGSTGGIARFDSPGKGRGLRATEPYKVGDLLLACPAYACVLSVGERGYICEHCFARKEGLSKCGKCKKAFYCNVECQ' A
#
# COMPACT_ATOMS: atom_id res chain seq x y z
N MET A 1 4.78 -11.51 -6.50
CA MET A 1 4.36 -10.31 -7.26
C MET A 1 5.62 -9.52 -7.60
N LYS A 2 5.93 -9.29 -8.88
CA LYS A 2 7.09 -8.48 -9.26
C LYS A 2 6.79 -7.01 -8.89
N THR A 3 7.32 -6.57 -7.76
CA THR A 3 7.27 -5.18 -7.31
C THR A 3 8.25 -4.37 -8.16
N GLY A 4 7.74 -3.40 -8.94
CA GLY A 4 8.56 -2.35 -9.54
C GLY A 4 8.93 -2.47 -11.03
N SER A 5 8.36 -3.39 -11.81
CA SER A 5 8.56 -3.36 -13.27
C SER A 5 7.63 -2.31 -13.90
N THR A 6 8.16 -1.15 -14.26
CA THR A 6 7.46 -0.11 -15.05
C THR A 6 7.42 -0.49 -16.54
N GLY A 7 7.08 -1.74 -16.84
CA GLY A 7 6.81 -2.14 -18.23
C GLY A 7 5.58 -1.39 -18.71
N GLY A 8 5.66 -0.71 -19.86
CA GLY A 8 4.51 -0.03 -20.46
C GLY A 8 4.15 1.34 -19.87
N ILE A 9 4.91 1.86 -18.89
CA ILE A 9 4.72 3.22 -18.34
C ILE A 9 6.06 3.93 -18.15
N ALA A 10 6.15 5.17 -18.61
CA ALA A 10 7.35 6.00 -18.48
C ALA A 10 7.06 7.34 -17.80
N ARG A 11 8.06 7.88 -17.10
CA ARG A 11 8.07 9.28 -16.66
C ARG A 11 8.26 10.20 -17.86
N PHE A 12 7.56 11.33 -17.88
CA PHE A 12 7.74 12.38 -18.89
C PHE A 12 7.54 13.78 -18.30
N ASP A 13 7.96 14.82 -19.01
CA ASP A 13 7.67 16.21 -18.65
C ASP A 13 6.36 16.67 -19.33
N SER A 14 5.37 16.99 -18.50
CA SER A 14 4.03 17.39 -18.91
C SER A 14 3.93 18.91 -19.04
N PRO A 15 3.55 19.44 -20.22
CA PRO A 15 3.44 20.88 -20.45
C PRO A 15 2.53 21.56 -19.41
N GLY A 16 3.09 22.52 -18.66
CA GLY A 16 2.38 23.28 -17.62
C GLY A 16 2.08 22.51 -16.31
N LYS A 17 2.52 21.26 -16.18
CA LYS A 17 2.18 20.39 -15.02
C LYS A 17 3.39 19.73 -14.36
N GLY A 18 4.60 19.99 -14.83
CA GLY A 18 5.81 19.37 -14.28
C GLY A 18 5.96 17.91 -14.72
N ARG A 19 6.19 16.98 -13.79
CA ARG A 19 6.46 15.56 -14.11
C ARG A 19 5.17 14.75 -14.17
N GLY A 20 5.06 13.82 -15.12
CA GLY A 20 3.92 12.91 -15.24
C GLY A 20 4.33 11.46 -15.54
N LEU A 21 3.33 10.57 -15.53
CA LEU A 21 3.42 9.18 -16.01
C LEU A 21 2.62 9.05 -17.32
N ARG A 22 3.18 8.34 -18.30
CA ARG A 22 2.58 8.10 -19.61
C ARG A 22 2.67 6.64 -19.99
N ALA A 23 1.57 6.08 -20.51
CA ALA A 23 1.58 4.74 -21.10
C ALA A 23 2.45 4.71 -22.38
N THR A 24 3.32 3.72 -22.49
CA THR A 24 4.15 3.45 -23.68
C THR A 24 3.63 2.29 -24.51
N GLU A 25 2.54 1.65 -24.08
CA GLU A 25 1.83 0.57 -24.77
C GLU A 25 0.30 0.68 -24.52
N PRO A 26 -0.54 0.01 -25.33
CA PRO A 26 -1.99 0.00 -25.11
C PRO A 26 -2.39 -0.83 -23.88
N TYR A 27 -3.35 -0.32 -23.10
CA TYR A 27 -4.01 -1.04 -22.00
C TYR A 27 -5.51 -1.15 -22.25
N LYS A 28 -6.12 -2.23 -21.74
CA LYS A 28 -7.57 -2.48 -21.75
C LYS A 28 -8.19 -2.19 -20.39
N VAL A 29 -9.52 -2.09 -20.36
CA VAL A 29 -10.27 -1.93 -19.11
C VAL A 29 -10.01 -3.15 -18.21
N GLY A 30 -9.48 -2.89 -17.02
CA GLY A 30 -9.13 -3.92 -16.03
C GLY A 30 -7.64 -4.27 -15.95
N ASP A 31 -6.79 -3.77 -16.87
CA ASP A 31 -5.36 -4.06 -16.84
C ASP A 31 -4.65 -3.39 -15.65
N LEU A 32 -3.68 -4.10 -15.05
CA LEU A 32 -2.84 -3.58 -13.97
C LEU A 32 -1.68 -2.76 -14.54
N LEU A 33 -1.78 -1.43 -14.42
CA LEU A 33 -0.77 -0.49 -14.87
C LEU A 33 0.47 -0.45 -13.95
N LEU A 34 0.25 -0.35 -12.64
CA LEU A 34 1.31 -0.21 -11.64
C LEU A 34 0.87 -0.81 -10.31
N ALA A 35 1.78 -1.53 -9.65
CA ALA A 35 1.65 -1.90 -8.25
C ALA A 35 2.86 -1.35 -7.48
N CYS A 36 2.60 -0.64 -6.39
CA CYS A 36 3.63 0.00 -5.58
C CYS A 36 3.42 -0.35 -4.10
N PRO A 37 4.37 -1.02 -3.43
CA PRO A 37 4.31 -1.17 -1.98
C PRO A 37 4.42 0.20 -1.32
N ALA A 38 3.74 0.39 -0.19
CA ALA A 38 3.85 1.63 0.56
C ALA A 38 5.31 1.88 0.97
N TYR A 39 5.83 3.08 0.66
CA TYR A 39 7.16 3.47 1.14
C TYR A 39 7.20 3.56 2.66
N ALA A 40 6.14 4.16 3.24
CA ALA A 40 5.83 4.16 4.66
C ALA A 40 4.30 4.23 4.80
N CYS A 41 3.77 3.70 5.90
CA CYS A 41 2.33 3.74 6.19
C CYS A 41 2.09 3.78 7.70
N VAL A 42 0.93 4.31 8.10
CA VAL A 42 0.48 4.33 9.49
C VAL A 42 -1.04 4.16 9.51
N LEU A 43 -1.54 3.37 10.45
CA LEU A 43 -2.97 3.19 10.65
C LEU A 43 -3.57 4.41 11.37
N SER A 44 -4.74 4.85 10.91
CA SER A 44 -5.51 5.89 11.61
C SER A 44 -5.84 5.42 13.04
N VAL A 45 -5.76 6.35 14.00
CA VAL A 45 -5.97 6.02 15.42
C VAL A 45 -7.36 5.42 15.67
N GLY A 46 -8.38 5.85 14.94
CA GLY A 46 -9.76 5.35 15.08
C GLY A 46 -9.96 3.90 14.62
N GLU A 47 -9.03 3.35 13.83
CA GLU A 47 -9.12 1.98 13.31
C GLU A 47 -8.34 0.96 14.15
N ARG A 48 -7.61 1.43 15.18
CA ARG A 48 -6.83 0.57 16.06
C ARG A 48 -7.73 -0.41 16.80
N GLY A 49 -7.35 -1.69 16.75
CA GLY A 49 -8.13 -2.78 17.36
C GLY A 49 -9.05 -3.50 16.38
N TYR A 50 -9.36 -2.88 15.23
CA TYR A 50 -10.16 -3.48 14.15
C TYR A 50 -9.31 -3.90 12.94
N ILE A 51 -8.18 -3.21 12.76
CA ILE A 51 -7.26 -3.40 11.63
C ILE A 51 -5.85 -3.68 12.16
N CYS A 52 -5.13 -4.61 11.50
CA CYS A 52 -3.73 -4.90 11.78
C CYS A 52 -2.82 -3.73 11.41
N GLU A 53 -1.95 -3.32 12.33
CA GLU A 53 -1.01 -2.19 12.16
C GLU A 53 0.06 -2.42 11.08
N HIS A 54 0.31 -3.68 10.67
CA HIS A 54 1.31 -4.01 9.65
C HIS A 54 0.70 -4.21 8.26
N CYS A 55 -0.25 -5.13 8.13
CA CYS A 55 -0.78 -5.54 6.83
C CYS A 55 -2.12 -4.89 6.47
N PHE A 56 -2.68 -4.04 7.34
CA PHE A 56 -3.98 -3.39 7.15
C PHE A 56 -5.18 -4.33 6.95
N ALA A 57 -5.03 -5.62 7.30
CA ALA A 57 -6.15 -6.56 7.28
C ALA A 57 -7.15 -6.25 8.40
N ARG A 58 -8.43 -6.15 8.05
CA ARG A 58 -9.54 -6.08 9.01
C ARG A 58 -9.86 -7.48 9.52
N LYS A 59 -9.83 -7.67 10.84
CA LYS A 59 -10.04 -8.98 11.48
C LYS A 59 -10.45 -8.81 12.93
N GLU A 60 -11.31 -9.70 13.43
CA GLU A 60 -11.60 -9.80 14.86
C GLU A 60 -10.50 -10.57 15.62
N GLY A 61 -10.37 -10.30 16.93
CA GLY A 61 -9.42 -11.03 17.78
C GLY A 61 -7.94 -10.75 17.45
N LEU A 62 -7.60 -9.51 17.09
CA LEU A 62 -6.22 -9.10 16.87
C LEU A 62 -5.39 -9.15 18.17
N SER A 63 -4.14 -9.55 18.03
CA SER A 63 -3.15 -9.57 19.12
C SER A 63 -2.74 -8.15 19.48
N LYS A 64 -3.06 -7.73 20.71
CA LYS A 64 -2.68 -6.42 21.25
C LYS A 64 -1.23 -6.43 21.71
N CYS A 65 -0.46 -5.42 21.29
CA CYS A 65 0.93 -5.23 21.71
C CYS A 65 1.06 -5.25 23.24
N GLY A 66 1.94 -6.13 23.75
CA GLY A 66 2.17 -6.31 25.18
C GLY A 66 2.66 -5.05 25.91
N LYS A 67 3.42 -4.17 25.24
CA LYS A 67 4.08 -3.01 25.83
C LYS A 67 3.22 -1.74 25.79
N CYS A 68 2.81 -1.29 24.60
CA CYS A 68 2.09 -0.01 24.46
C CYS A 68 0.58 -0.15 24.65
N LYS A 69 0.03 -1.36 24.51
CA LYS A 69 -1.43 -1.66 24.53
C LYS A 69 -2.27 -0.87 23.52
N LYS A 70 -1.64 -0.23 22.53
CA LYS A 70 -2.28 0.64 21.52
C LYS A 70 -2.18 0.12 20.09
N ALA A 71 -1.24 -0.78 19.81
CA ALA A 71 -1.05 -1.41 18.51
C ALA A 71 -1.63 -2.83 18.50
N PHE A 72 -2.19 -3.25 17.36
CA PHE A 72 -2.89 -4.54 17.19
C PHE A 72 -2.44 -5.23 15.90
N TYR A 73 -2.22 -6.54 15.96
CA TYR A 73 -1.60 -7.32 14.88
C TYR A 73 -2.35 -8.63 14.62
N CYS A 74 -2.24 -9.17 13.40
CA CYS A 74 -2.85 -10.46 13.06
C CYS A 74 -2.29 -11.62 13.90
N ASN A 75 -0.98 -11.59 14.13
CA ASN A 75 -0.17 -12.63 14.74
C ASN A 75 1.23 -12.06 15.07
N VAL A 76 2.15 -12.92 15.56
CA VAL A 76 3.53 -12.55 15.89
C VAL A 76 4.38 -12.17 14.67
N GLU A 77 4.01 -12.60 13.46
CA GLU A 77 4.74 -12.24 12.24
C GLU A 77 4.43 -10.81 11.79
N CYS A 78 3.23 -10.32 12.06
CA CYS A 78 2.85 -8.93 11.81
C CYS A 78 3.32 -7.97 12.91
N GLN A 79 3.62 -8.46 14.12
CA GLN A 79 4.02 -7.64 15.26
C GLN A 79 5.51 -7.36 15.26
#